data_AF-A0AAW0W9V4-F1
#
_entry.id   AF-A0AAW0W9V4-F1
#
_cell.length_a   1.000
_cell.length_b   1.000
_cell.length_c   1.000
_cell.angle_alpha   90.00
_cell.angle_beta   90.00
_cell.angle_gamma   90.00
#
_symmetry.space_group_name_H-M   'P 1'
#
loop_
_entity.id
_entity.type
_entity.pdbx_description
1 polymer ?
#
loop_
_entity_poly.entity_id
_entity_poly.type
_entity_poly.pdbx_seq_one_letter_code
_entity_poly.pdbx_strand_id
1 'polypeptide(L)'
;MASLPVSAGAREAAMSEELTRFWWSVGRKLERGSSHGGLTPNLPQLHTWDNFLQQQPKDGLRELEEAGEVSRLEAAAVHHHSTTLEGCDIRWQGVSVVDGGLVQDVPARYTVRGVQAHERPVIGTYVDPAITPGFCYQVRHADSTKLLFKGRNLRLLSVGMGYGKRITFASDSHNINNNYFWSDTHPEGYGFALCLVQQGDKFTLRDANNLPVATAEVLKLRGPQVEVSHRILQNGEIEKQAKVSLQCKVFFGENNKEKVLVVKGVAVAIKAKGSRAGAVLSEVKECSVGGERGYTLVAGADTSSIISVVSGEKIGDIPTKYCVKGLLPHEMPVVGTYVDPRILTGFKYRVRAADSRRPLFNGAALVLQAIGRGYGKRLTFASNDLNNNNNYFWSDSNPEGYGFSIQAVSPGDGFRIMSSSGKELGHAQVFRADAPQLEESSSVSPEGVVTKRVRVTVTCDTTFHGEEDHTLIVTGTAVVVRRGRVAVVQRIEDVALGSQINVIFRHASETILFIRK
;
A
#
# COMPACT_ATOMS: atom_id res chain seq x y z
N MET A 1 -26.10 -67.07 -7.57
CA MET A 1 -25.54 -67.68 -6.34
C MET A 1 -24.03 -67.68 -6.51
N ALA A 2 -23.15 -67.20 -5.64
CA ALA A 2 -23.24 -66.46 -4.39
C ALA A 2 -21.93 -65.67 -4.24
N SER A 3 -21.99 -64.58 -3.49
CA SER A 3 -20.94 -63.61 -3.14
C SER A 3 -19.89 -64.14 -2.16
N LEU A 4 -18.65 -63.64 -2.24
CA LEU A 4 -17.78 -63.39 -1.09
C LEU A 4 -17.00 -62.06 -1.30
N PRO A 5 -16.89 -61.18 -0.28
CA PRO A 5 -16.14 -59.92 -0.37
C PRO A 5 -14.70 -60.08 0.12
N VAL A 6 -13.73 -59.48 -0.58
CA VAL A 6 -12.37 -59.28 -0.06
C VAL A 6 -12.31 -57.92 0.64
N SER A 7 -11.91 -57.96 1.92
CA SER A 7 -11.94 -56.88 2.90
C SER A 7 -11.01 -55.70 2.58
N ALA A 8 -11.48 -54.48 2.88
CA ALA A 8 -10.77 -53.21 2.77
C ALA A 8 -9.48 -53.09 3.63
N GLY A 9 -9.25 -54.00 4.59
CA GLY A 9 -8.09 -53.94 5.50
C GLY A 9 -6.72 -54.25 4.87
N ALA A 10 -6.66 -54.91 3.71
CA ALA A 10 -5.38 -55.27 3.09
C ALA A 10 -4.69 -54.11 2.34
N ARG A 11 -5.43 -53.06 1.95
CA ARG A 11 -4.89 -51.88 1.26
C ARG A 11 -4.33 -50.82 2.22
N GLU A 12 -4.86 -50.71 3.44
CA GLU A 12 -4.34 -49.78 4.46
C GLU A 12 -3.03 -50.27 5.09
N ALA A 13 -2.86 -51.59 5.27
CA ALA A 13 -1.63 -52.16 5.82
C ALA A 13 -0.42 -51.97 4.88
N ALA A 14 -0.62 -52.09 3.56
CA ALA A 14 0.44 -51.93 2.56
C ALA A 14 0.88 -50.46 2.39
N MET A 15 -0.04 -49.49 2.50
CA MET A 15 0.29 -48.05 2.45
C MET A 15 1.04 -47.60 3.72
N SER A 16 0.71 -48.18 4.88
CA SER A 16 1.39 -47.93 6.16
C SER A 16 2.84 -48.42 6.15
N GLU A 17 3.12 -49.58 5.54
CA GLU A 17 4.48 -50.12 5.44
C GLU A 17 5.40 -49.32 4.50
N GLU A 18 4.89 -48.81 3.37
CA GLU A 18 5.67 -47.98 2.45
C GLU A 18 5.97 -46.57 3.02
N LEU A 19 5.02 -45.97 3.75
CA LEU A 19 5.22 -44.71 4.46
C LEU A 19 6.23 -44.86 5.61
N THR A 20 6.21 -45.99 6.32
CA THR A 20 7.16 -46.28 7.40
C THR A 20 8.58 -46.50 6.85
N ARG A 21 8.73 -47.17 5.69
CA ARG A 21 10.03 -47.33 5.01
C ARG A 21 10.57 -46.00 4.44
N PHE A 22 9.70 -45.09 3.99
CA PHE A 22 10.09 -43.76 3.54
C PHE A 22 10.69 -42.91 4.69
N TRP A 23 10.06 -42.91 5.87
CA TRP A 23 10.58 -42.17 7.04
C TRP A 23 11.88 -42.77 7.61
N TRP A 24 12.05 -44.10 7.57
CA TRP A 24 13.31 -44.76 7.95
C TRP A 24 14.49 -44.49 6.99
N SER A 25 14.19 -44.18 5.72
CA SER A 25 15.17 -43.81 4.69
C SER A 25 15.67 -42.37 4.85
N VAL A 26 14.78 -41.45 5.23
CA VAL A 26 15.12 -40.03 5.46
C VAL A 26 15.93 -39.86 6.76
N GLY A 27 15.63 -40.64 7.81
CA GLY A 27 16.38 -40.62 9.07
C GLY A 27 17.85 -41.05 8.94
N ARG A 28 18.16 -42.03 8.07
CA ARG A 28 19.54 -42.53 7.89
C ARG A 28 20.45 -41.63 7.07
N LYS A 29 19.93 -40.58 6.42
CA LYS A 29 20.74 -39.63 5.63
C LYS A 29 21.22 -38.40 6.41
N LEU A 30 20.85 -38.26 7.70
CA LEU A 30 21.26 -37.14 8.56
C LEU A 30 22.27 -37.52 9.66
N GLU A 31 22.66 -38.80 9.79
CA GLU A 31 23.63 -39.26 10.82
C GLU A 31 25.07 -39.49 10.33
N ARG A 32 25.40 -39.17 9.07
CA ARG A 32 26.81 -39.16 8.62
C ARG A 32 27.36 -37.74 8.60
N GLY A 33 27.73 -37.25 9.78
CA GLY A 33 28.36 -35.93 9.89
C GLY A 33 28.60 -35.43 11.31
N SER A 34 29.23 -36.23 12.18
CA SER A 34 30.18 -35.75 13.20
C SER A 34 30.62 -36.89 14.10
N SER A 35 31.87 -37.28 13.94
CA SER A 35 32.62 -38.11 14.88
C SER A 35 33.22 -37.23 15.98
N HIS A 36 32.93 -37.51 17.25
CA HIS A 36 33.90 -37.71 18.35
C HIS A 36 33.26 -37.56 19.73
N GLY A 37 33.64 -38.47 20.64
CA GLY A 37 33.46 -38.34 22.08
C GLY A 37 32.48 -39.35 22.69
N GLY A 38 32.94 -40.58 22.92
CA GLY A 38 32.17 -41.60 23.63
C GLY A 38 32.18 -41.42 25.14
N LEU A 39 31.08 -41.82 25.78
CA LEU A 39 30.97 -42.45 27.11
C LEU A 39 29.59 -43.14 27.18
N THR A 40 29.55 -44.42 27.56
CA THR A 40 28.34 -45.22 27.89
C THR A 40 28.51 -45.81 29.30
N PRO A 41 27.49 -46.42 29.92
CA PRO A 41 26.09 -46.00 30.04
C PRO A 41 25.58 -46.07 31.50
N ASN A 42 24.47 -45.40 31.81
CA ASN A 42 23.54 -45.85 32.85
C ASN A 42 22.13 -45.36 32.48
N LEU A 43 21.36 -46.25 31.86
CA LEU A 43 19.96 -46.05 31.47
C LEU A 43 19.08 -46.86 32.44
N PRO A 44 18.12 -46.25 33.15
CA PRO A 44 16.94 -46.97 33.62
C PRO A 44 16.02 -47.25 32.42
N GLN A 45 15.34 -48.39 32.49
CA GLN A 45 14.56 -49.03 31.43
C GLN A 45 13.54 -48.11 30.73
N LEU A 46 13.50 -48.19 29.40
CA LEU A 46 12.43 -47.66 28.55
C LEU A 46 11.09 -48.33 28.90
N HIS A 47 10.10 -47.52 29.28
CA HIS A 47 8.71 -47.94 29.29
C HIS A 47 8.22 -48.09 27.84
N THR A 48 7.81 -49.29 27.46
CA THR A 48 7.14 -49.56 26.18
C THR A 48 5.69 -49.07 26.20
N TRP A 49 5.20 -48.65 25.02
CA TRP A 49 3.84 -48.13 24.78
C TRP A 49 2.71 -49.05 25.28
N ASP A 50 2.94 -50.37 25.34
CA ASP A 50 1.94 -51.35 25.78
C ASP A 50 1.69 -51.32 27.30
N ASN A 51 2.66 -50.87 28.10
CA ASN A 51 2.51 -50.79 29.56
C ASN A 51 1.72 -49.56 30.03
N PHE A 52 1.64 -48.50 29.21
CA PHE A 52 0.86 -47.29 29.54
C PHE A 52 -0.64 -47.50 29.31
N LEU A 53 -1.02 -48.30 28.31
CA LEU A 53 -2.43 -48.58 27.99
C LEU A 53 -3.13 -49.49 29.02
N GLN A 54 -2.39 -50.14 29.92
CA GLN A 54 -2.96 -51.03 30.95
C GLN A 54 -3.17 -50.36 32.32
N GLN A 55 -2.79 -49.09 32.50
CA GLN A 55 -2.83 -48.41 33.81
C GLN A 55 -3.78 -47.20 33.91
N GLN A 56 -4.87 -47.18 33.13
CA GLN A 56 -5.95 -46.19 33.34
C GLN A 56 -7.03 -46.76 34.28
N PRO A 57 -7.40 -46.07 35.39
CA PRO A 57 -8.53 -46.49 36.22
C PRO A 57 -9.85 -46.33 35.44
N LYS A 58 -10.72 -47.34 35.55
CA LYS A 58 -12.01 -47.47 34.84
C LYS A 58 -13.19 -46.74 35.51
N ASP A 59 -12.94 -45.81 36.42
CA ASP A 59 -14.01 -45.12 37.16
C ASP A 59 -14.07 -43.64 36.76
N GLY A 60 -15.09 -43.29 35.97
CA GLY A 60 -15.36 -41.93 35.52
C GLY A 60 -16.39 -41.79 34.39
N LEU A 61 -16.86 -42.90 33.79
CA LEU A 61 -17.86 -42.91 32.71
C LEU A 61 -19.29 -43.19 33.22
N ARG A 62 -19.69 -42.57 34.32
CA ARG A 62 -21.08 -42.54 34.81
C ARG A 62 -21.36 -41.21 35.49
N GLU A 63 -21.49 -40.17 34.69
CA GLU A 63 -22.21 -38.91 35.01
C GLU A 63 -22.01 -37.98 33.81
N LEU A 64 -22.74 -38.22 32.72
CA LEU A 64 -23.00 -37.26 31.62
C LEU A 64 -24.00 -37.89 30.61
N GLU A 65 -24.98 -38.63 31.11
CA GLU A 65 -26.09 -39.20 30.32
C GLU A 65 -27.39 -38.35 30.42
N GLU A 66 -27.26 -37.07 30.79
CA GLU A 66 -28.37 -36.11 30.79
C GLU A 66 -28.00 -34.80 30.07
N ALA A 67 -28.03 -34.85 28.73
CA ALA A 67 -28.34 -33.70 27.86
C ALA A 67 -28.45 -34.18 26.40
N GLY A 68 -29.63 -34.72 26.04
CA GLY A 68 -29.94 -35.29 24.73
C GLY A 68 -30.11 -34.28 23.59
N GLU A 69 -29.12 -33.42 23.31
CA GLU A 69 -29.13 -32.51 22.15
C GLU A 69 -27.96 -32.72 21.16
N VAL A 70 -26.94 -33.51 21.51
CA VAL A 70 -25.78 -33.75 20.63
C VAL A 70 -26.13 -34.66 19.44
N SER A 71 -26.98 -35.68 19.66
CA SER A 71 -27.28 -36.70 18.64
C SER A 71 -28.20 -36.23 17.50
N ARG A 72 -28.83 -35.05 17.59
CA ARG A 72 -29.67 -34.51 16.50
C ARG A 72 -28.88 -33.67 15.49
N LEU A 73 -27.68 -33.21 15.83
CA LEU A 73 -26.89 -32.30 14.99
C LEU A 73 -25.95 -33.04 14.02
N GLU A 74 -25.56 -34.28 14.32
CA GLU A 74 -24.75 -35.12 13.43
C GLU A 74 -25.51 -35.52 12.14
N ALA A 75 -26.84 -35.51 12.16
CA ALA A 75 -27.66 -35.91 11.02
C ALA A 75 -27.82 -34.84 9.92
N ALA A 76 -27.44 -33.58 10.17
CA ALA A 76 -27.67 -32.46 9.23
C ALA A 76 -26.48 -32.14 8.31
N ALA A 77 -25.32 -32.79 8.49
CA ALA A 77 -24.06 -32.42 7.83
C ALA A 77 -23.74 -33.20 6.53
N VAL A 78 -24.69 -33.98 5.99
CA VAL A 78 -24.48 -34.76 4.75
C VAL A 78 -25.12 -34.04 3.56
N HIS A 79 -24.46 -33.02 3.02
CA HIS A 79 -24.45 -32.67 1.59
C HIS A 79 -23.73 -31.32 1.36
N HIS A 80 -22.46 -31.37 0.91
CA HIS A 80 -21.85 -30.54 -0.15
C HIS A 80 -20.32 -30.72 -0.14
N HIS A 81 -19.74 -31.08 -1.29
CA HIS A 81 -18.28 -31.19 -1.48
C HIS A 81 -17.68 -29.83 -1.84
N SER A 82 -16.91 -29.27 -0.90
CA SER A 82 -15.89 -28.23 -1.09
C SER A 82 -14.79 -28.55 -0.09
N THR A 83 -13.55 -28.68 -0.55
CA THR A 83 -12.41 -29.10 0.29
C THR A 83 -11.94 -27.93 1.18
N THR A 84 -12.67 -27.67 2.24
CA THR A 84 -12.27 -26.87 3.40
C THR A 84 -12.41 -27.77 4.63
N LEU A 85 -11.41 -27.77 5.54
CA LEU A 85 -11.44 -28.48 6.82
C LEU A 85 -12.47 -27.83 7.76
N GLU A 86 -13.76 -27.95 7.42
CA GLU A 86 -14.86 -27.57 8.30
C GLU A 86 -14.97 -28.63 9.41
N GLY A 87 -14.62 -28.24 10.65
CA GLY A 87 -14.77 -29.11 11.82
C GLY A 87 -13.70 -28.98 12.92
N CYS A 88 -12.62 -28.20 12.72
CA CYS A 88 -11.51 -28.11 13.69
C CYS A 88 -11.68 -27.04 14.79
N ASP A 89 -12.77 -26.26 14.74
CA ASP A 89 -13.06 -25.16 15.67
C ASP A 89 -14.60 -25.01 15.77
N ILE A 90 -15.16 -25.17 16.96
CA ILE A 90 -16.57 -24.89 17.24
C ILE A 90 -16.63 -23.54 17.95
N ARG A 91 -17.16 -22.53 17.25
CA ARG A 91 -17.31 -21.16 17.76
C ARG A 91 -18.73 -20.91 18.26
N TRP A 92 -18.87 -20.59 19.53
CA TRP A 92 -20.15 -20.18 20.13
C TRP A 92 -19.93 -19.02 21.11
N GLN A 93 -20.62 -17.90 20.89
CA GLN A 93 -20.60 -16.72 21.79
C GLN A 93 -19.19 -16.25 22.24
N GLY A 94 -18.19 -16.27 21.34
CA GLY A 94 -16.82 -15.84 21.68
C GLY A 94 -15.97 -16.87 22.43
N VAL A 95 -16.44 -18.12 22.49
CA VAL A 95 -15.72 -19.29 22.97
C VAL A 95 -15.40 -20.19 21.78
N SER A 96 -14.14 -20.60 21.66
CA SER A 96 -13.63 -21.57 20.69
C SER A 96 -13.16 -22.81 21.43
N VAL A 97 -13.69 -23.98 21.08
CA VAL A 97 -13.11 -25.27 21.52
C VAL A 97 -12.24 -25.80 20.40
N VAL A 98 -10.96 -26.01 20.70
CA VAL A 98 -9.95 -26.40 19.72
C VAL A 98 -9.19 -27.65 20.18
N ASP A 99 -8.78 -28.49 19.24
CA ASP A 99 -8.13 -29.77 19.52
C ASP A 99 -6.87 -29.93 18.66
N GLY A 100 -5.71 -30.07 19.30
CA GLY A 100 -4.43 -30.28 18.63
C GLY A 100 -4.41 -31.52 17.74
N GLY A 101 -5.19 -32.55 18.07
CA GLY A 101 -5.29 -33.77 17.25
C GLY A 101 -5.94 -33.53 15.89
N LEU A 102 -6.88 -32.58 15.80
CA LEU A 102 -7.57 -32.24 14.54
C LEU A 102 -6.67 -31.52 13.54
N VAL A 103 -5.58 -30.90 14.02
CA VAL A 103 -4.56 -30.25 13.19
C VAL A 103 -3.32 -31.13 13.00
N GLN A 104 -3.45 -32.44 13.25
CA GLN A 104 -2.39 -33.44 13.16
C GLN A 104 -1.18 -33.14 14.08
N ASP A 105 -1.45 -32.55 15.24
CA ASP A 105 -0.49 -32.28 16.29
C ASP A 105 -0.82 -33.11 17.56
N VAL A 106 -0.14 -32.85 18.67
CA VAL A 106 -0.38 -33.54 19.95
C VAL A 106 -1.84 -33.35 20.38
N PRO A 107 -2.59 -34.45 20.62
CA PRO A 107 -4.01 -34.42 20.94
C PRO A 107 -4.26 -33.84 22.33
N ALA A 108 -4.49 -32.53 22.38
CA ALA A 108 -4.86 -31.80 23.58
C ALA A 108 -5.98 -30.83 23.22
N ARG A 109 -7.00 -30.78 24.08
CA ARG A 109 -8.17 -29.91 23.91
C ARG A 109 -8.04 -28.67 24.76
N TYR A 110 -8.38 -27.54 24.16
CA TYR A 110 -8.34 -26.24 24.81
C TYR A 110 -9.66 -25.51 24.60
N THR A 111 -10.06 -24.73 25.60
CA THR A 111 -11.14 -23.76 25.48
C THR A 111 -10.54 -22.37 25.45
N VAL A 112 -10.64 -21.69 24.31
CA VAL A 112 -10.11 -20.34 24.10
C VAL A 112 -11.25 -19.35 24.15
N ARG A 113 -11.18 -18.36 25.05
CA ARG A 113 -12.21 -17.33 25.20
C ARG A 113 -11.71 -15.99 24.67
N GLY A 114 -12.63 -15.20 24.11
CA GLY A 114 -12.35 -13.81 23.75
C GLY A 114 -11.68 -13.61 22.38
N VAL A 115 -11.45 -14.67 21.59
CA VAL A 115 -10.98 -14.56 20.20
C VAL A 115 -12.05 -13.87 19.35
N GLN A 116 -11.66 -12.84 18.60
CA GLN A 116 -12.62 -12.08 17.78
C GLN A 116 -12.94 -12.83 16.49
N ALA A 117 -14.08 -12.51 15.88
CA ALA A 117 -14.55 -13.17 14.65
C ALA A 117 -13.55 -13.12 13.48
N HIS A 118 -12.71 -12.08 13.43
CA HIS A 118 -11.69 -11.89 12.39
C HIS A 118 -10.33 -12.52 12.74
N GLU A 119 -10.21 -13.13 13.92
CA GLU A 119 -8.97 -13.70 14.44
C GLU A 119 -8.98 -15.23 14.39
N ARG A 120 -7.76 -15.77 14.49
CA ARG A 120 -7.46 -17.20 14.50
C ARG A 120 -6.80 -17.57 15.84
N PRO A 121 -7.26 -18.63 16.53
CA PRO A 121 -6.75 -19.01 17.85
C PRO A 121 -5.39 -19.71 17.79
N VAL A 122 -4.56 -19.45 18.80
CA VAL A 122 -3.33 -20.19 19.10
C VAL A 122 -3.25 -20.43 20.61
N ILE A 123 -3.08 -21.69 21.02
CA ILE A 123 -2.95 -22.08 22.43
C ILE A 123 -2.26 -23.45 22.56
N GLY A 124 -1.27 -23.56 23.45
CA GLY A 124 -0.59 -24.83 23.71
C GLY A 124 -0.12 -25.50 22.42
N THR A 125 -0.59 -26.72 22.17
CA THR A 125 -0.26 -27.49 20.97
C THR A 125 -1.06 -27.08 19.72
N TYR A 126 -2.16 -26.35 19.90
CA TYR A 126 -3.04 -25.94 18.80
C TYR A 126 -2.61 -24.60 18.18
N VAL A 127 -2.39 -24.61 16.88
CA VAL A 127 -2.24 -23.42 16.04
C VAL A 127 -3.25 -23.57 14.90
N ASP A 128 -4.15 -22.59 14.74
CA ASP A 128 -5.12 -22.63 13.65
C ASP A 128 -4.39 -22.86 12.30
N PRO A 129 -4.80 -23.84 11.47
CA PRO A 129 -4.10 -24.19 10.23
C PRO A 129 -4.02 -23.03 9.22
N ALA A 130 -4.87 -22.02 9.36
CA ALA A 130 -4.79 -20.82 8.55
C ALA A 130 -3.60 -19.92 8.92
N ILE A 131 -2.99 -20.08 10.08
CA ILE A 131 -1.83 -19.29 10.49
C ILE A 131 -0.57 -19.85 9.82
N THR A 132 -0.22 -19.26 8.68
CA THR A 132 0.91 -19.73 7.85
C THR A 132 2.09 -18.76 7.90
N PRO A 133 3.34 -19.27 8.05
CA PRO A 133 4.54 -18.46 7.96
C PRO A 133 4.67 -17.73 6.62
N GLY A 134 5.22 -16.53 6.64
CA GLY A 134 5.40 -15.63 5.49
C GLY A 134 4.36 -14.53 5.38
N PHE A 135 3.20 -14.66 6.03
CA PHE A 135 2.19 -13.60 6.11
C PHE A 135 2.39 -12.74 7.36
N CYS A 136 1.83 -11.52 7.34
CA CYS A 136 1.85 -10.61 8.47
C CYS A 136 0.61 -10.79 9.34
N TYR A 137 0.81 -10.75 10.65
CA TYR A 137 -0.27 -10.84 11.64
C TYR A 137 -0.10 -9.77 12.71
N GLN A 138 -1.22 -9.31 13.23
CA GLN A 138 -1.30 -8.61 14.50
C GLN A 138 -1.71 -9.62 15.58
N VAL A 139 -1.04 -9.59 16.73
CA VAL A 139 -1.24 -10.58 17.79
C VAL A 139 -1.61 -9.89 19.10
N ARG A 140 -2.56 -10.47 19.82
CA ARG A 140 -2.91 -10.10 21.19
C ARG A 140 -3.17 -11.33 22.05
N HIS A 141 -3.19 -11.17 23.37
CA HIS A 141 -3.74 -12.19 24.26
C HIS A 141 -5.25 -12.32 24.01
N ALA A 142 -5.79 -13.54 24.02
CA ALA A 142 -7.20 -13.77 23.66
C ALA A 142 -8.18 -13.12 24.65
N ASP A 143 -7.82 -13.09 25.93
CA ASP A 143 -8.60 -12.53 27.05
C ASP A 143 -8.53 -11.00 27.20
N SER A 144 -7.71 -10.30 26.39
CA SER A 144 -7.51 -8.86 26.55
C SER A 144 -7.29 -8.13 25.25
N THR A 145 -7.39 -6.81 25.28
CA THR A 145 -7.05 -5.93 24.14
C THR A 145 -5.56 -5.66 24.03
N LYS A 146 -4.72 -6.29 24.88
CA LYS A 146 -3.28 -6.06 24.92
C LYS A 146 -2.60 -6.66 23.71
N LEU A 147 -2.15 -5.79 22.81
CA LEU A 147 -1.39 -6.16 21.63
C LEU A 147 0.06 -6.51 21.99
N LEU A 148 0.59 -7.56 21.36
CA LEU A 148 2.00 -7.91 21.41
C LEU A 148 2.81 -6.98 20.49
N PHE A 149 4.13 -6.98 20.69
CA PHE A 149 5.09 -6.30 19.81
C PHE A 149 4.79 -4.81 19.55
N LYS A 150 4.25 -4.12 20.57
CA LYS A 150 3.82 -2.71 20.48
C LYS A 150 2.73 -2.47 19.42
N GLY A 151 1.90 -3.48 19.16
CA GLY A 151 0.80 -3.39 18.18
C GLY A 151 1.21 -3.48 16.72
N ARG A 152 2.48 -3.78 16.43
CA ARG A 152 2.97 -3.89 15.06
C ARG A 152 2.44 -5.14 14.36
N ASN A 153 2.17 -5.00 13.05
CA ASN A 153 1.88 -6.12 12.17
C ASN A 153 3.21 -6.73 11.74
N LEU A 154 3.52 -7.93 12.20
CA LEU A 154 4.81 -8.56 11.92
C LEU A 154 4.64 -9.81 11.07
N ARG A 155 5.61 -10.04 10.19
CA ARG A 155 5.68 -11.26 9.38
C ARG A 155 6.00 -12.46 10.28
N LEU A 156 5.14 -13.46 10.28
CA LEU A 156 5.41 -14.74 10.93
C LEU A 156 6.54 -15.46 10.17
N LEU A 157 7.63 -15.81 10.86
CA LEU A 157 8.76 -16.51 10.27
C LEU A 157 8.63 -18.03 10.43
N SER A 158 8.22 -18.48 11.62
CA SER A 158 8.10 -19.90 11.93
C SER A 158 7.16 -20.16 13.10
N VAL A 159 6.64 -21.39 13.11
CA VAL A 159 5.94 -22.01 14.22
C VAL A 159 6.79 -23.22 14.62
N GLY A 160 7.32 -23.22 15.85
CA GLY A 160 8.17 -24.29 16.38
C GLY A 160 7.40 -25.56 16.70
N MET A 161 8.13 -26.67 16.88
CA MET A 161 7.57 -27.96 17.31
C MET A 161 7.54 -28.08 18.85
N GLY A 162 6.84 -29.07 19.39
CA GLY A 162 6.75 -29.36 20.84
C GLY A 162 5.38 -29.08 21.46
N TYR A 163 5.28 -29.20 22.79
CA TYR A 163 4.04 -28.97 23.55
C TYR A 163 3.66 -27.48 23.60
N GLY A 164 4.64 -26.61 23.90
CA GLY A 164 4.58 -25.18 23.61
C GLY A 164 5.19 -24.91 22.24
N LYS A 165 4.44 -24.26 21.35
CA LYS A 165 4.92 -23.85 20.02
C LYS A 165 5.63 -22.52 20.15
N ARG A 166 6.91 -22.47 19.79
CA ARG A 166 7.64 -21.20 19.67
C ARG A 166 7.15 -20.45 18.43
N ILE A 167 6.41 -19.37 18.62
CA ILE A 167 5.94 -18.52 17.54
C ILE A 167 6.97 -17.41 17.32
N THR A 168 7.60 -17.36 16.14
CA THR A 168 8.67 -16.38 15.85
C THR A 168 8.27 -15.44 14.73
N PHE A 169 8.37 -14.14 14.97
CA PHE A 169 8.10 -13.07 14.02
C PHE A 169 9.38 -12.38 13.54
N ALA A 170 9.28 -11.66 12.43
CA ALA A 170 10.38 -10.88 11.89
C ALA A 170 10.79 -9.76 12.87
N SER A 171 12.09 -9.49 12.93
CA SER A 171 12.69 -8.38 13.67
C SER A 171 13.40 -7.43 12.72
N ASP A 172 13.47 -6.16 13.11
CA ASP A 172 14.24 -5.13 12.40
C ASP A 172 15.75 -5.30 12.62
N SER A 173 16.15 -6.02 13.68
CA SER A 173 17.53 -6.33 14.03
C SER A 173 17.95 -7.70 13.50
N HIS A 174 19.07 -7.73 12.75
CA HIS A 174 19.60 -8.96 12.16
C HIS A 174 20.18 -9.96 13.19
N ASN A 175 20.67 -9.48 14.34
CA ASN A 175 21.46 -10.32 15.26
C ASN A 175 20.74 -10.73 16.56
N ILE A 176 19.64 -10.05 16.91
CA ILE A 176 18.86 -10.34 18.12
C ILE A 176 17.39 -10.28 17.74
N ASN A 177 16.68 -11.40 17.82
CA ASN A 177 15.24 -11.43 17.56
C ASN A 177 14.48 -11.76 18.85
N ASN A 178 13.90 -10.73 19.46
CA ASN A 178 13.05 -10.85 20.64
C ASN A 178 11.55 -10.87 20.28
N ASN A 179 11.21 -10.92 18.99
CA ASN A 179 9.82 -10.99 18.53
C ASN A 179 9.34 -12.44 18.49
N TYR A 180 9.34 -13.11 19.63
CA TYR A 180 8.81 -14.47 19.77
C TYR A 180 8.10 -14.66 21.12
N PHE A 181 7.25 -15.67 21.19
CA PHE A 181 6.64 -16.16 22.44
C PHE A 181 6.34 -17.66 22.29
N TRP A 182 5.92 -18.31 23.38
CA TRP A 182 5.45 -19.69 23.34
C TRP A 182 3.92 -19.72 23.49
N SER A 183 3.25 -20.53 22.67
CA SER A 183 1.78 -20.63 22.61
C SER A 183 1.12 -21.07 23.93
N ASP A 184 1.88 -21.59 24.89
CA ASP A 184 1.46 -22.01 26.23
C ASP A 184 1.82 -21.02 27.35
N THR A 185 2.53 -19.92 27.02
CA THR A 185 2.92 -18.91 28.03
C THR A 185 1.70 -18.15 28.59
N HIS A 186 0.64 -18.02 27.79
CA HIS A 186 -0.61 -17.38 28.21
C HIS A 186 -1.73 -18.42 28.26
N PRO A 187 -2.30 -18.73 29.44
CA PRO A 187 -3.30 -19.79 29.62
C PRO A 187 -4.57 -19.62 28.77
N GLU A 188 -4.96 -18.39 28.48
CA GLU A 188 -6.14 -18.09 27.67
C GLU A 188 -5.84 -18.09 26.16
N GLY A 189 -4.56 -18.25 25.78
CA GLY A 189 -4.12 -18.27 24.39
C GLY A 189 -4.04 -16.89 23.72
N TYR A 190 -3.97 -16.90 22.39
CA TYR A 190 -3.70 -15.73 21.56
C TYR A 190 -4.66 -15.63 20.38
N GLY A 191 -5.01 -14.39 20.03
CA GLY A 191 -5.75 -14.07 18.80
C GLY A 191 -4.81 -13.53 17.72
N PHE A 192 -4.84 -14.13 16.54
CA PHE A 192 -4.06 -13.70 15.37
C PHE A 192 -4.98 -13.06 14.33
N ALA A 193 -4.79 -11.77 14.07
CA ALA A 193 -5.48 -11.04 13.01
C ALA A 193 -4.58 -10.94 11.77
N LEU A 194 -5.04 -11.42 10.61
CA LEU A 194 -4.32 -11.35 9.35
C LEU A 194 -4.16 -9.88 8.89
N CYS A 195 -2.98 -9.54 8.37
CA CYS A 195 -2.71 -8.22 7.80
C CYS A 195 -2.10 -8.37 6.40
N LEU A 196 -2.89 -8.07 5.36
CA LEU A 196 -2.43 -8.07 3.97
C LEU A 196 -2.12 -6.66 3.45
N VAL A 197 -2.91 -5.66 3.88
CA VAL A 197 -2.74 -4.25 3.53
C VAL A 197 -2.29 -3.43 4.75
N GLN A 198 -1.39 -2.48 4.58
CA GLN A 198 -0.86 -1.63 5.64
C GLN A 198 -1.01 -0.14 5.30
N GLN A 199 -0.91 0.71 6.33
CA GLN A 199 -0.81 2.15 6.13
C GLN A 199 0.47 2.48 5.35
N GLY A 200 0.36 3.38 4.38
CA GLY A 200 1.44 3.76 3.47
C GLY A 200 1.53 2.88 2.21
N ASP A 201 0.79 1.77 2.12
CA ASP A 201 0.72 1.00 0.89
C ASP A 201 0.16 1.85 -0.25
N LYS A 202 0.79 1.72 -1.43
CA LYS A 202 0.46 2.49 -2.62
C LYS A 202 -0.04 1.58 -3.72
N PHE A 203 -1.04 2.06 -4.45
CA PHE A 203 -1.74 1.29 -5.48
C PHE A 203 -1.97 2.11 -6.74
N THR A 204 -2.10 1.42 -7.85
CA THR A 204 -2.64 1.94 -9.11
C THR A 204 -4.08 1.46 -9.22
N LEU A 205 -5.03 2.39 -9.34
CA LEU A 205 -6.44 2.10 -9.54
C LEU A 205 -6.70 1.86 -11.02
N ARG A 206 -7.30 0.72 -11.32
CA ARG A 206 -7.77 0.34 -12.64
C ARG A 206 -9.29 0.29 -12.66
N ASP A 207 -9.88 0.75 -13.75
CA ASP A 207 -11.33 0.66 -13.97
C ASP A 207 -11.75 -0.75 -14.47
N ALA A 208 -13.02 -0.90 -14.81
CA ALA A 208 -13.59 -2.16 -15.31
C ALA A 208 -12.98 -2.62 -16.66
N ASN A 209 -12.37 -1.70 -17.41
CA ASN A 209 -11.65 -1.99 -18.67
C ASN A 209 -10.15 -2.25 -18.43
N ASN A 210 -9.74 -2.39 -17.16
CA ASN A 210 -8.36 -2.58 -16.74
C ASN A 210 -7.44 -1.38 -17.08
N LEU A 211 -8.02 -0.19 -17.29
CA LEU A 211 -7.28 1.04 -17.59
C LEU A 211 -6.85 1.73 -16.29
N PRO A 212 -5.56 2.12 -16.14
CA PRO A 212 -5.08 2.89 -14.99
C PRO A 212 -5.64 4.32 -15.00
N VAL A 213 -6.49 4.63 -14.02
CA VAL A 213 -7.23 5.92 -13.95
C VAL A 213 -6.82 6.79 -12.76
N ALA A 214 -6.21 6.20 -11.73
CA ALA A 214 -5.81 6.90 -10.52
C ALA A 214 -4.70 6.16 -9.78
N THR A 215 -4.11 6.81 -8.78
CA THR A 215 -3.30 6.16 -7.75
C THR A 215 -3.94 6.34 -6.38
N ALA A 216 -3.66 5.43 -5.45
CA ALA A 216 -4.14 5.52 -4.08
C ALA A 216 -3.02 5.21 -3.08
N GLU A 217 -2.96 5.98 -2.00
CA GLU A 217 -2.13 5.70 -0.83
C GLU A 217 -3.02 5.44 0.38
N VAL A 218 -2.78 4.34 1.10
CA VAL A 218 -3.55 3.99 2.28
C VAL A 218 -3.16 4.90 3.44
N LEU A 219 -4.08 5.77 3.86
CA LEU A 219 -3.88 6.62 5.02
C LEU A 219 -4.19 5.89 6.32
N LYS A 220 -5.24 5.07 6.33
CA LYS A 220 -5.72 4.37 7.52
C LYS A 220 -6.56 3.14 7.17
N LEU A 221 -6.47 2.10 8.00
CA LEU A 221 -7.38 0.96 7.96
C LEU A 221 -8.68 1.29 8.72
N ARG A 222 -9.84 1.07 8.10
CA ARG A 222 -11.18 1.28 8.70
C ARG A 222 -11.79 -0.03 9.20
N GLY A 223 -11.09 -0.66 10.14
CA GLY A 223 -11.49 -1.93 10.75
C GLY A 223 -10.50 -3.07 10.47
N PRO A 224 -10.77 -4.27 11.02
CA PRO A 224 -9.92 -5.44 10.82
C PRO A 224 -10.02 -5.96 9.38
N GLN A 225 -9.00 -6.72 8.97
CA GLN A 225 -9.02 -7.44 7.70
C GLN A 225 -9.56 -8.85 7.97
N VAL A 226 -10.67 -9.20 7.33
CA VAL A 226 -11.36 -10.47 7.59
C VAL A 226 -10.97 -11.46 6.52
N GLU A 227 -10.23 -12.50 6.89
CA GLU A 227 -9.85 -13.57 5.97
C GLU A 227 -11.11 -14.27 5.43
N VAL A 228 -11.23 -14.34 4.09
CA VAL A 228 -12.36 -14.97 3.38
C VAL A 228 -11.94 -16.20 2.58
N SER A 229 -10.64 -16.38 2.32
CA SER A 229 -10.13 -17.56 1.63
C SER A 229 -8.68 -17.83 1.99
N HIS A 230 -8.35 -19.10 2.15
CA HIS A 230 -7.00 -19.65 2.24
C HIS A 230 -6.93 -20.85 1.30
N ARG A 231 -6.05 -20.80 0.32
CA ARG A 231 -5.87 -21.88 -0.65
C ARG A 231 -4.40 -22.18 -0.86
N ILE A 232 -4.09 -23.47 -0.96
CA ILE A 232 -2.82 -23.94 -1.51
C ILE A 232 -3.09 -24.21 -2.99
N LEU A 233 -2.43 -23.46 -3.87
CA LEU A 233 -2.56 -23.58 -5.31
C LEU A 233 -1.84 -24.84 -5.82
N GLN A 234 -2.14 -25.27 -7.05
CA GLN A 234 -1.56 -26.49 -7.64
C GLN A 234 -0.03 -26.45 -7.72
N ASN A 235 0.55 -25.27 -7.91
CA ASN A 235 1.99 -25.03 -7.89
C ASN A 235 2.59 -25.02 -6.46
N GLY A 236 1.76 -25.18 -5.43
CA GLY A 236 2.10 -25.16 -4.01
C GLY A 236 2.31 -23.77 -3.42
N GLU A 237 1.93 -22.71 -4.13
CA GLU A 237 1.84 -21.36 -3.56
C GLU A 237 0.67 -21.27 -2.59
N ILE A 238 0.76 -20.37 -1.63
CA ILE A 238 -0.31 -20.12 -0.67
C ILE A 238 -0.95 -18.78 -1.03
N GLU A 239 -2.25 -18.80 -1.35
CA GLU A 239 -3.06 -17.62 -1.57
C GLU A 239 -3.93 -17.36 -0.34
N LYS A 240 -3.90 -16.11 0.15
CA LYS A 240 -4.85 -15.61 1.13
C LYS A 240 -5.64 -14.45 0.57
N GLN A 241 -6.95 -14.45 0.84
CA GLN A 241 -7.84 -13.35 0.50
C GLN A 241 -8.48 -12.80 1.77
N ALA A 242 -8.54 -11.47 1.90
CA ALA A 242 -9.18 -10.81 3.03
C ALA A 242 -10.05 -9.63 2.59
N LYS A 243 -11.24 -9.50 3.19
CA LYS A 243 -12.06 -8.29 3.04
C LYS A 243 -11.38 -7.14 3.77
N VAL A 244 -11.23 -6.02 3.06
CA VAL A 244 -10.59 -4.81 3.58
C VAL A 244 -11.49 -3.59 3.42
N SER A 245 -11.36 -2.65 4.35
CA SER A 245 -11.97 -1.33 4.31
C SER A 245 -10.90 -0.30 4.65
N LEU A 246 -10.57 0.56 3.69
CA LEU A 246 -9.40 1.42 3.69
C LEU A 246 -9.87 2.87 3.56
N GLN A 247 -9.18 3.78 4.22
CA GLN A 247 -9.26 5.22 3.94
C GLN A 247 -8.02 5.60 3.14
N CYS A 248 -8.21 5.98 1.88
CA CYS A 248 -7.14 6.22 0.94
C CYS A 248 -7.12 7.67 0.49
N LYS A 249 -5.92 8.21 0.30
CA LYS A 249 -5.68 9.41 -0.49
C LYS A 249 -5.62 8.99 -1.95
N VAL A 250 -6.64 9.34 -2.74
CA VAL A 250 -6.77 8.95 -4.15
C VAL A 250 -6.48 10.15 -5.04
N PHE A 251 -5.58 9.97 -6.00
CA PHE A 251 -5.23 10.96 -7.01
C PHE A 251 -5.77 10.51 -8.37
N PHE A 252 -6.78 11.23 -8.90
CA PHE A 252 -7.33 10.97 -10.23
C PHE A 252 -6.59 11.79 -11.28
N GLY A 253 -6.13 11.13 -12.34
CA GLY A 253 -5.43 11.80 -13.44
C GLY A 253 -6.26 12.87 -14.12
N GLU A 254 -7.53 12.57 -14.40
CA GLU A 254 -8.43 13.44 -15.19
C GLU A 254 -8.60 14.86 -14.65
N ASN A 255 -8.56 15.03 -13.33
CA ASN A 255 -8.85 16.32 -12.69
C ASN A 255 -7.68 16.88 -11.89
N ASN A 256 -6.56 16.17 -11.83
CA ASN A 256 -5.41 16.52 -11.00
C ASN A 256 -5.81 16.84 -9.53
N LYS A 257 -6.82 16.10 -9.04
CA LYS A 257 -7.42 16.33 -7.73
C LYS A 257 -7.17 15.14 -6.83
N GLU A 258 -6.64 15.43 -5.66
CA GLU A 258 -6.55 14.49 -4.54
C GLU A 258 -7.87 14.50 -3.76
N LYS A 259 -8.39 13.31 -3.48
CA LYS A 259 -9.57 13.12 -2.62
C LYS A 259 -9.29 12.05 -1.59
N VAL A 260 -9.74 12.27 -0.36
CA VAL A 260 -9.73 11.23 0.66
C VAL A 260 -11.02 10.43 0.54
N LEU A 261 -10.91 9.18 0.11
CA LEU A 261 -12.04 8.30 -0.17
C LEU A 261 -11.94 7.01 0.63
N VAL A 262 -13.10 6.40 0.89
CA VAL A 262 -13.16 5.05 1.43
C VAL A 262 -13.08 4.06 0.27
N VAL A 263 -12.17 3.09 0.39
CA VAL A 263 -12.01 1.98 -0.55
C VAL A 263 -12.34 0.67 0.16
N LYS A 264 -13.27 -0.12 -0.37
CA LYS A 264 -13.60 -1.46 0.14
C LYS A 264 -13.41 -2.48 -0.96
N GLY A 265 -12.85 -3.65 -0.64
CA GLY A 265 -12.64 -4.72 -1.61
C GLY A 265 -12.08 -5.99 -0.94
N VAL A 266 -11.55 -6.90 -1.76
CA VAL A 266 -10.92 -8.14 -1.32
C VAL A 266 -9.43 -8.09 -1.67
N ALA A 267 -8.57 -7.95 -0.66
CA ALA A 267 -7.13 -7.99 -0.81
C ALA A 267 -6.66 -9.43 -1.06
N VAL A 268 -5.75 -9.62 -2.00
CA VAL A 268 -5.19 -10.92 -2.39
C VAL A 268 -3.68 -10.87 -2.18
N ALA A 269 -3.15 -11.84 -1.44
CA ALA A 269 -1.72 -11.98 -1.22
C ALA A 269 -1.27 -13.41 -1.50
N ILE A 270 -0.12 -13.54 -2.14
CA ILE A 270 0.44 -14.82 -2.58
C ILE A 270 1.81 -15.03 -1.93
N LYS A 271 2.03 -16.21 -1.37
CA LYS A 271 3.34 -16.67 -0.91
C LYS A 271 3.86 -17.77 -1.83
N ALA A 272 5.00 -17.50 -2.46
CA ALA A 272 5.69 -18.46 -3.32
C ALA A 272 6.16 -19.69 -2.53
N LYS A 273 6.02 -20.89 -3.13
CA LYS A 273 6.47 -22.16 -2.55
C LYS A 273 7.97 -22.15 -2.28
N GLY A 274 8.39 -22.57 -1.09
CA GLY A 274 9.81 -22.69 -0.72
C GLY A 274 10.57 -21.37 -0.62
N SER A 275 9.91 -20.22 -0.83
CA SER A 275 10.54 -18.92 -0.76
C SER A 275 10.78 -18.49 0.68
N ARG A 276 11.99 -17.98 0.94
CA ARG A 276 12.32 -17.25 2.18
C ARG A 276 11.67 -15.88 2.22
N ALA A 277 11.20 -15.36 1.09
CA ALA A 277 10.45 -14.11 1.05
C ALA A 277 9.08 -14.26 1.72
N GLY A 278 8.55 -13.14 2.20
CA GLY A 278 7.18 -13.06 2.70
C GLY A 278 6.16 -13.20 1.57
N ALA A 279 4.89 -13.32 1.96
CA ALA A 279 3.80 -13.14 1.03
C ALA A 279 3.85 -11.73 0.43
N VAL A 280 3.47 -11.62 -0.84
CA VAL A 280 3.39 -10.35 -1.56
C VAL A 280 1.93 -10.05 -1.82
N LEU A 281 1.49 -8.84 -1.48
CA LEU A 281 0.18 -8.33 -1.86
C LEU A 281 0.17 -8.12 -3.38
N SER A 282 -0.74 -8.80 -4.08
CA SER A 282 -0.87 -8.65 -5.54
C SER A 282 -1.82 -7.51 -5.90
N GLU A 283 -3.02 -7.55 -5.34
CA GLU A 283 -4.09 -6.61 -5.67
C GLU A 283 -5.17 -6.55 -4.58
N VAL A 284 -6.06 -5.56 -4.69
CA VAL A 284 -7.37 -5.54 -4.06
C VAL A 284 -8.40 -5.53 -5.18
N LYS A 285 -9.16 -6.62 -5.30
CA LYS A 285 -10.18 -6.81 -6.36
C LYS A 285 -11.58 -6.47 -5.84
N GLU A 286 -12.53 -6.40 -6.78
CA GLU A 286 -13.95 -6.10 -6.51
C GLU A 286 -14.11 -4.81 -5.71
N CYS A 287 -13.30 -3.80 -6.02
CA CYS A 287 -13.24 -2.58 -5.23
C CYS A 287 -14.43 -1.66 -5.49
N SER A 288 -14.88 -1.05 -4.41
CA SER A 288 -15.66 0.18 -4.41
C SER A 288 -14.80 1.34 -3.93
N VAL A 289 -14.76 2.43 -4.68
CA VAL A 289 -13.97 3.64 -4.40
C VAL A 289 -14.94 4.81 -4.26
N GLY A 290 -15.06 5.37 -3.05
CA GLY A 290 -16.00 6.47 -2.81
C GLY A 290 -17.48 6.10 -3.00
N GLY A 291 -17.81 4.80 -3.08
CA GLY A 291 -19.16 4.29 -3.33
C GLY A 291 -19.36 3.72 -4.74
N GLU A 292 -18.50 4.08 -5.70
CA GLU A 292 -18.55 3.57 -7.07
C GLU A 292 -17.83 2.23 -7.18
N ARG A 293 -18.44 1.24 -7.84
CA ARG A 293 -17.90 -0.12 -8.00
C ARG A 293 -17.19 -0.27 -9.35
N GLY A 294 -16.42 -1.35 -9.48
CA GLY A 294 -15.79 -1.75 -10.74
C GLY A 294 -14.32 -1.39 -10.82
N TYR A 295 -13.66 -1.20 -9.67
CA TYR A 295 -12.24 -0.91 -9.62
C TYR A 295 -11.43 -2.12 -9.16
N THR A 296 -10.16 -2.14 -9.57
CA THR A 296 -9.12 -3.01 -9.02
C THR A 296 -7.92 -2.16 -8.61
N LEU A 297 -7.40 -2.36 -7.41
CA LEU A 297 -6.19 -1.71 -6.93
C LEU A 297 -5.03 -2.68 -7.12
N VAL A 298 -4.11 -2.40 -8.04
CA VAL A 298 -2.89 -3.20 -8.23
C VAL A 298 -1.79 -2.63 -7.34
N ALA A 299 -1.07 -3.50 -6.63
CA ALA A 299 0.01 -3.07 -5.73
C ALA A 299 1.12 -2.30 -6.48
N GLY A 300 1.58 -1.20 -5.89
CA GLY A 300 2.50 -0.25 -6.50
C GLY A 300 1.77 0.95 -7.12
N ALA A 301 2.28 2.17 -6.90
CA ALA A 301 1.80 3.36 -7.59
C ALA A 301 2.66 3.60 -8.84
N ASP A 302 2.06 3.43 -10.00
CA ASP A 302 2.65 3.83 -11.26
C ASP A 302 1.92 5.06 -11.80
N THR A 303 2.44 6.25 -11.48
CA THR A 303 1.91 7.49 -12.04
C THR A 303 2.17 7.63 -13.53
N SER A 304 3.11 6.87 -14.11
CA SER A 304 3.46 6.97 -15.53
C SER A 304 2.49 6.25 -16.45
N SER A 305 1.64 5.38 -15.92
CA SER A 305 0.57 4.73 -16.69
C SER A 305 -0.78 5.41 -16.57
N ILE A 306 -0.95 6.44 -15.71
CA ILE A 306 -2.23 7.13 -15.53
C ILE A 306 -2.74 7.69 -16.87
N ILE A 307 -3.96 7.33 -17.23
CA ILE A 307 -4.69 7.84 -18.39
C ILE A 307 -5.54 9.04 -17.96
N SER A 308 -5.39 10.15 -18.66
CA SER A 308 -6.27 11.32 -18.55
C SER A 308 -7.17 11.38 -19.78
N VAL A 309 -8.49 11.23 -19.58
CA VAL A 309 -9.47 11.38 -20.66
C VAL A 309 -9.87 12.85 -20.75
N VAL A 310 -9.54 13.47 -21.88
CA VAL A 310 -9.82 14.87 -22.16
C VAL A 310 -10.76 15.00 -23.35
N SER A 311 -11.56 16.07 -23.38
CA SER A 311 -12.54 16.29 -24.45
C SER A 311 -12.62 17.74 -24.85
N GLY A 312 -12.55 18.01 -26.15
CA GLY A 312 -12.70 19.36 -26.70
C GLY A 312 -14.08 19.96 -26.42
N GLU A 313 -15.13 19.14 -26.38
CA GLU A 313 -16.50 19.57 -26.05
C GLU A 313 -16.57 20.26 -24.67
N LYS A 314 -15.87 19.71 -23.67
CA LYS A 314 -15.84 20.25 -22.31
C LYS A 314 -15.20 21.64 -22.21
N ILE A 315 -14.43 22.04 -23.21
CA ILE A 315 -13.73 23.33 -23.26
C ILE A 315 -14.30 24.26 -24.35
N GLY A 316 -15.44 23.90 -24.95
CA GLY A 316 -16.07 24.66 -26.02
C GLY A 316 -15.32 24.61 -27.36
N ASP A 317 -14.50 23.58 -27.57
CA ASP A 317 -13.78 23.31 -28.82
C ASP A 317 -14.43 22.11 -29.56
N ILE A 318 -13.81 21.65 -30.64
CA ILE A 318 -14.29 20.52 -31.46
C ILE A 318 -14.48 19.27 -30.58
N PRO A 319 -15.64 18.57 -30.65
CA PRO A 319 -16.04 17.52 -29.71
C PRO A 319 -15.31 16.17 -29.90
N THR A 320 -13.99 16.23 -29.99
CA THR A 320 -13.09 15.07 -29.99
C THR A 320 -12.76 14.66 -28.55
N LYS A 321 -12.45 13.38 -28.36
CA LYS A 321 -12.04 12.80 -27.08
C LYS A 321 -10.67 12.15 -27.25
N TYR A 322 -9.78 12.37 -26.31
CA TYR A 322 -8.44 11.82 -26.30
C TYR A 322 -8.14 11.16 -24.97
N CYS A 323 -7.34 10.10 -25.02
CA CYS A 323 -6.76 9.46 -23.84
C CYS A 323 -5.27 9.79 -23.82
N VAL A 324 -4.84 10.59 -22.84
CA VAL A 324 -3.44 11.03 -22.71
C VAL A 324 -2.78 10.19 -21.63
N LYS A 325 -1.72 9.44 -21.96
CA LYS A 325 -0.94 8.66 -20.98
C LYS A 325 0.32 9.38 -20.56
N GLY A 326 0.77 9.12 -19.33
CA GLY A 326 2.10 9.49 -18.88
C GLY A 326 2.27 10.95 -18.44
N LEU A 327 1.19 11.72 -18.32
CA LEU A 327 1.23 13.04 -17.69
C LEU A 327 1.71 12.93 -16.24
N LEU A 328 2.58 13.86 -15.84
CA LEU A 328 2.92 14.01 -14.42
C LEU A 328 1.79 14.76 -13.72
N PRO A 329 1.62 14.58 -12.39
CA PRO A 329 0.55 15.24 -11.65
C PRO A 329 0.49 16.75 -11.89
N HIS A 330 1.61 17.46 -11.89
CA HIS A 330 1.60 18.92 -12.04
C HIS A 330 1.39 19.43 -13.49
N GLU A 331 1.23 18.53 -14.46
CA GLU A 331 1.16 18.89 -15.88
C GLU A 331 -0.27 19.08 -16.38
N MET A 332 -0.40 19.96 -17.37
CA MET A 332 -1.63 20.24 -18.09
C MET A 332 -1.60 19.57 -19.47
N PRO A 333 -2.64 18.81 -19.87
CA PRO A 333 -2.68 18.12 -21.16
C PRO A 333 -2.81 19.05 -22.37
N VAL A 334 -2.09 18.72 -23.43
CA VAL A 334 -2.30 19.22 -24.79
C VAL A 334 -2.24 18.07 -25.79
N VAL A 335 -3.31 17.83 -26.55
CA VAL A 335 -3.38 16.75 -27.54
C VAL A 335 -4.43 17.08 -28.61
N GLY A 336 -4.05 16.99 -29.89
CA GLY A 336 -4.97 17.25 -31.01
C GLY A 336 -5.71 18.57 -30.85
N THR A 337 -7.04 18.54 -30.82
CA THR A 337 -7.84 19.77 -30.64
C THR A 337 -7.91 20.26 -29.18
N TYR A 338 -7.52 19.44 -28.21
CA TYR A 338 -7.62 19.76 -26.80
C TYR A 338 -6.36 20.50 -26.31
N VAL A 339 -6.55 21.68 -25.73
CA VAL A 339 -5.55 22.40 -24.94
C VAL A 339 -6.21 22.70 -23.60
N ASP A 340 -5.59 22.26 -22.49
CA ASP A 340 -6.12 22.53 -21.15
C ASP A 340 -6.40 24.04 -20.98
N PRO A 341 -7.60 24.46 -20.54
CA PRO A 341 -8.00 25.87 -20.45
C PRO A 341 -7.10 26.72 -19.54
N ARG A 342 -6.34 26.10 -18.64
CA ARG A 342 -5.37 26.79 -17.79
C ARG A 342 -4.13 27.24 -18.57
N ILE A 343 -3.84 26.63 -19.72
CA ILE A 343 -2.73 27.00 -20.59
C ILE A 343 -3.09 28.28 -21.35
N LEU A 344 -2.59 29.39 -20.85
CA LEU A 344 -2.79 30.73 -21.42
C LEU A 344 -1.49 31.28 -22.00
N THR A 345 -1.60 32.04 -23.09
CA THR A 345 -0.48 32.77 -23.68
C THR A 345 0.06 33.85 -22.72
N GLY A 346 1.32 34.20 -22.92
CA GLY A 346 2.09 35.15 -22.10
C GLY A 346 2.70 34.56 -20.84
N PHE A 347 2.38 33.32 -20.47
CA PHE A 347 2.99 32.63 -19.33
C PHE A 347 4.12 31.69 -19.79
N LYS A 348 5.05 31.39 -18.87
CA LYS A 348 6.15 30.46 -19.12
C LYS A 348 5.73 29.02 -18.81
N TYR A 349 6.07 28.10 -19.70
CA TYR A 349 5.86 26.68 -19.49
C TYR A 349 7.11 25.87 -19.88
N ARG A 350 7.40 24.82 -19.10
CA ARG A 350 8.20 23.69 -19.58
C ARG A 350 7.27 22.71 -20.26
N VAL A 351 7.74 22.10 -21.34
CA VAL A 351 6.92 21.17 -22.13
C VAL A 351 7.71 19.89 -22.38
N ARG A 352 7.02 18.77 -22.34
CA ARG A 352 7.53 17.48 -22.81
C ARG A 352 6.42 16.70 -23.49
N ALA A 353 6.80 15.75 -24.33
CA ALA A 353 5.86 14.73 -24.80
C ALA A 353 5.36 13.90 -23.61
N ALA A 354 4.06 13.56 -23.56
CA ALA A 354 3.46 12.94 -22.38
C ALA A 354 4.04 11.53 -22.11
N ASP A 355 4.36 10.79 -23.16
CA ASP A 355 5.00 9.47 -23.14
C ASP A 355 6.52 9.49 -22.90
N SER A 356 7.14 10.67 -22.79
CA SER A 356 8.59 10.83 -22.69
C SER A 356 9.01 11.74 -21.56
N ARG A 357 10.07 11.37 -20.84
CA ARG A 357 10.69 12.26 -19.84
C ARG A 357 11.58 13.33 -20.46
N ARG A 358 11.84 13.28 -21.78
CA ARG A 358 12.70 14.25 -22.45
C ARG A 358 11.93 15.56 -22.67
N PRO A 359 12.38 16.67 -22.09
CA PRO A 359 11.72 17.95 -22.33
C PRO A 359 12.04 18.48 -23.73
N LEU A 360 11.09 19.24 -24.27
CA LEU A 360 11.30 20.08 -25.44
C LEU A 360 12.16 21.28 -25.06
N PHE A 361 12.72 21.94 -26.08
CA PHE A 361 13.48 23.20 -25.93
C PHE A 361 14.61 23.10 -24.89
N ASN A 362 15.31 21.96 -24.84
CA ASN A 362 16.39 21.68 -23.89
C ASN A 362 15.99 21.84 -22.41
N GLY A 363 14.70 21.65 -22.07
CA GLY A 363 14.22 21.81 -20.70
C GLY A 363 13.92 23.25 -20.27
N ALA A 364 14.14 24.24 -21.16
CA ALA A 364 13.86 25.63 -20.85
C ALA A 364 12.35 25.88 -20.69
N ALA A 365 11.98 26.70 -19.70
CA ALA A 365 10.63 27.22 -19.56
C ALA A 365 10.48 28.47 -20.43
N LEU A 366 9.73 28.38 -21.52
CA LEU A 366 9.60 29.47 -22.49
C LEU A 366 8.22 30.12 -22.41
N VAL A 367 8.14 31.41 -22.75
CA VAL A 367 6.86 32.13 -22.82
C VAL A 367 6.05 31.62 -24.01
N LEU A 368 4.85 31.12 -23.76
CA LEU A 368 3.91 30.74 -24.82
C LEU A 368 3.35 32.00 -25.49
N GLN A 369 3.65 32.23 -26.76
CA GLN A 369 3.24 33.43 -27.49
C GLN A 369 1.88 33.27 -28.16
N ALA A 370 1.62 32.11 -28.76
CA ALA A 370 0.41 31.87 -29.53
C ALA A 370 -0.03 30.40 -29.47
N ILE A 371 -1.34 30.19 -29.56
CA ILE A 371 -1.98 28.90 -29.78
C ILE A 371 -2.78 29.04 -31.08
N GLY A 372 -2.39 28.26 -32.09
CA GLY A 372 -3.03 28.23 -33.41
C GLY A 372 -4.46 27.66 -33.34
N ARG A 373 -5.25 27.98 -34.37
CA ARG A 373 -6.59 27.42 -34.58
C ARG A 373 -6.51 26.11 -35.39
N GLY A 374 -7.57 25.31 -35.38
CA GLY A 374 -7.69 24.08 -36.18
C GLY A 374 -7.57 22.79 -35.35
N TYR A 375 -7.46 21.67 -36.08
CA TYR A 375 -7.42 20.32 -35.50
C TYR A 375 -6.09 19.99 -34.81
N GLY A 376 -4.97 20.25 -35.49
CA GLY A 376 -3.66 20.36 -34.87
C GLY A 376 -3.42 21.83 -34.53
N LYS A 377 -3.27 22.17 -33.25
CA LYS A 377 -2.98 23.54 -32.83
C LYS A 377 -1.47 23.75 -32.80
N ARG A 378 -0.98 24.75 -33.54
CA ARG A 378 0.42 25.16 -33.47
C ARG A 378 0.66 25.93 -32.17
N LEU A 379 1.52 25.43 -31.30
CA LEU A 379 1.94 26.12 -30.08
C LEU A 379 3.28 26.79 -30.34
N THR A 380 3.33 28.11 -30.25
CA THR A 380 4.54 28.91 -30.53
C THR A 380 5.04 29.56 -29.27
N PHE A 381 6.32 29.35 -28.96
CA PHE A 381 7.00 29.88 -27.80
C PHE A 381 8.00 30.96 -28.20
N ALA A 382 8.36 31.81 -27.24
CA ALA A 382 9.35 32.85 -27.44
C ALA A 382 10.72 32.25 -27.80
N SER A 383 11.41 32.91 -28.72
CA SER A 383 12.75 32.59 -29.19
C SER A 383 13.61 33.85 -29.09
N ASN A 384 14.91 33.66 -28.91
CA ASN A 384 15.90 34.73 -29.00
C ASN A 384 16.15 35.16 -30.46
N ASP A 385 15.87 34.26 -31.42
CA ASP A 385 15.87 34.56 -32.84
C ASP A 385 14.45 34.92 -33.29
N LEU A 386 14.25 36.20 -33.60
CA LEU A 386 12.97 36.76 -34.04
C LEU A 386 12.65 36.42 -35.51
N ASN A 387 13.66 36.14 -36.33
CA ASN A 387 13.50 35.91 -37.76
C ASN A 387 13.30 34.42 -38.07
N ASN A 388 13.96 33.53 -37.32
CA ASN A 388 13.86 32.07 -37.49
C ASN A 388 13.43 31.38 -36.18
N ASN A 389 12.20 31.65 -35.74
CA ASN A 389 11.67 31.02 -34.54
C ASN A 389 11.33 29.53 -34.77
N ASN A 390 12.20 28.65 -34.26
CA ASN A 390 12.00 27.20 -34.26
C ASN A 390 11.38 26.66 -32.96
N ASN A 391 11.00 27.52 -32.02
CA ASN A 391 10.37 27.14 -30.76
C ASN A 391 8.86 26.93 -30.94
N TYR A 392 8.46 25.98 -31.78
CA TYR A 392 7.06 25.62 -31.97
C TYR A 392 6.88 24.11 -32.21
N PHE A 393 5.66 23.63 -31.98
CA PHE A 393 5.23 22.28 -32.36
C PHE A 393 3.72 22.26 -32.57
N TRP A 394 3.18 21.15 -33.08
CA TRP A 394 1.73 20.95 -33.23
C TRP A 394 1.23 19.98 -32.16
N SER A 395 0.05 20.25 -31.58
CA SER A 395 -0.55 19.45 -30.52
C SER A 395 -0.84 17.99 -30.89
N ASP A 396 -0.83 17.64 -32.17
CA ASP A 396 -1.03 16.30 -32.73
C ASP A 396 0.28 15.65 -33.21
N SER A 397 1.43 16.32 -33.06
CA SER A 397 2.73 15.75 -33.45
C SER A 397 3.17 14.56 -32.58
N ASN A 398 2.51 14.34 -31.44
CA ASN A 398 2.68 13.14 -30.61
C ASN A 398 1.29 12.52 -30.31
N PRO A 399 1.08 11.21 -30.58
CA PRO A 399 -0.20 10.52 -30.32
C PRO A 399 -0.66 10.57 -28.86
N GLU A 400 0.28 10.50 -27.92
CA GLU A 400 0.01 10.57 -26.48
C GLU A 400 -0.02 12.02 -25.98
N GLY A 401 0.17 13.02 -26.85
CA GLY A 401 0.10 14.43 -26.52
C GLY A 401 1.32 14.96 -25.76
N TYR A 402 1.11 16.09 -25.08
CA TYR A 402 2.15 16.86 -24.38
C TYR A 402 1.69 17.25 -22.97
N GLY A 403 2.63 17.25 -22.04
CA GLY A 403 2.47 17.77 -20.69
C GLY A 403 3.08 19.16 -20.55
N PHE A 404 2.29 20.12 -20.06
CA PHE A 404 2.70 21.49 -19.80
C PHE A 404 2.86 21.74 -18.30
N SER A 405 4.05 22.15 -17.87
CA SER A 405 4.33 22.57 -16.48
C SER A 405 4.52 24.08 -16.42
N ILE A 406 3.69 24.78 -15.66
CA ILE A 406 3.84 26.23 -15.47
C ILE A 406 5.13 26.57 -14.73
N GLN A 407 5.80 27.66 -15.12
CA GLN A 407 6.94 28.23 -14.41
C GLN A 407 6.62 29.68 -14.02
N ALA A 408 6.13 29.89 -12.80
CA ALA A 408 5.86 31.22 -12.25
C ALA A 408 7.14 31.95 -11.82
N VAL A 409 8.04 31.24 -11.15
CA VAL A 409 9.30 31.77 -10.61
C VAL A 409 10.47 31.05 -11.27
N SER A 410 11.49 31.78 -11.74
CA SER A 410 12.67 31.25 -12.45
C SER A 410 13.96 31.55 -11.68
N PRO A 411 15.03 30.75 -11.85
CA PRO A 411 16.36 31.13 -11.39
C PRO A 411 16.73 32.54 -11.89
N GLY A 412 17.32 33.34 -11.02
CA GLY A 412 17.67 34.74 -11.27
C GLY A 412 16.57 35.76 -10.91
N ASP A 413 15.32 35.34 -10.68
CA ASP A 413 14.28 36.28 -10.21
C ASP A 413 14.65 36.84 -8.82
N GLY A 414 14.57 38.16 -8.66
CA GLY A 414 14.93 38.87 -7.44
C GLY A 414 13.70 39.43 -6.71
N PHE A 415 13.74 39.39 -5.37
CA PHE A 415 12.68 39.82 -4.49
C PHE A 415 13.20 40.67 -3.33
N ARG A 416 12.38 41.62 -2.87
CA ARG A 416 12.49 42.29 -1.58
C ARG A 416 11.65 41.52 -0.56
N ILE A 417 12.23 41.26 0.60
CA ILE A 417 11.56 40.57 1.70
C ILE A 417 10.94 41.64 2.58
N MET A 418 9.62 41.61 2.73
CA MET A 418 8.85 42.58 3.49
C MET A 418 8.13 41.89 4.65
N SER A 419 8.03 42.56 5.79
CA SER A 419 7.13 42.18 6.88
C SER A 419 5.68 42.55 6.54
N SER A 420 4.73 41.98 7.28
CA SER A 420 3.32 42.35 7.23
C SER A 420 3.06 43.81 7.60
N SER A 421 3.97 44.43 8.38
CA SER A 421 3.96 45.85 8.73
C SER A 421 4.54 46.76 7.64
N GLY A 422 5.00 46.21 6.50
CA GLY A 422 5.56 46.98 5.39
C GLY A 422 7.03 47.38 5.57
N LYS A 423 7.71 46.87 6.60
CA LYS A 423 9.15 47.08 6.80
C LYS A 423 9.93 46.13 5.89
N GLU A 424 10.96 46.64 5.22
CA GLU A 424 11.89 45.79 4.48
C GLU A 424 12.82 45.05 5.45
N LEU A 425 12.86 43.74 5.29
CA LEU A 425 13.65 42.82 6.11
C LEU A 425 14.93 42.39 5.40
N GLY A 426 14.95 42.46 4.07
CA GLY A 426 16.10 42.05 3.27
C GLY A 426 15.77 41.77 1.81
N HIS A 427 16.61 40.96 1.17
CA HIS A 427 16.47 40.60 -0.23
C HIS A 427 16.63 39.10 -0.45
N ALA A 428 16.02 38.59 -1.51
CA ALA A 428 16.17 37.22 -1.95
C ALA A 428 16.42 37.17 -3.45
N GLN A 429 17.31 36.28 -3.88
CA GLN A 429 17.48 35.91 -5.27
C GLN A 429 17.23 34.41 -5.43
N VAL A 430 16.41 34.04 -6.41
CA VAL A 430 16.12 32.63 -6.68
C VAL A 430 17.34 31.97 -7.30
N PHE A 431 17.95 31.04 -6.58
CA PHE A 431 19.07 30.24 -7.04
C PHE A 431 18.59 29.00 -7.82
N ARG A 432 17.60 28.28 -7.29
CA ARG A 432 17.01 27.09 -7.93
C ARG A 432 15.49 27.08 -7.87
N ALA A 433 14.87 26.56 -8.93
CA ALA A 433 13.43 26.39 -9.06
C ALA A 433 13.11 25.06 -9.75
N ASP A 434 13.64 23.97 -9.18
CA ASP A 434 13.54 22.63 -9.78
C ASP A 434 12.27 21.88 -9.39
N ALA A 435 11.70 22.22 -8.22
CA ALA A 435 10.45 21.63 -7.79
C ALA A 435 9.31 22.03 -8.74
N PRO A 436 8.39 21.12 -9.06
CA PRO A 436 7.21 21.45 -9.84
C PRO A 436 6.41 22.58 -9.20
N GLN A 437 5.88 23.48 -10.05
CA GLN A 437 5.03 24.57 -9.62
C GLN A 437 3.58 24.27 -10.03
N LEU A 438 2.64 24.47 -9.12
CA LEU A 438 1.25 24.03 -9.30
C LEU A 438 0.30 25.23 -9.32
N GLU A 439 -0.45 25.39 -10.41
CA GLU A 439 -1.51 26.40 -10.48
C GLU A 439 -2.66 26.04 -9.53
N GLU A 440 -2.94 26.91 -8.57
CA GLU A 440 -4.04 26.76 -7.61
C GLU A 440 -5.33 27.40 -8.12
N SER A 441 -5.19 28.57 -8.76
CA SER A 441 -6.31 29.29 -9.36
C SER A 441 -5.85 30.25 -10.44
N SER A 442 -6.78 30.57 -11.34
CA SER A 442 -6.63 31.58 -12.39
C SER A 442 -7.90 32.40 -12.48
N SER A 443 -7.76 33.71 -12.64
CA SER A 443 -8.87 34.64 -12.81
C SER A 443 -8.56 35.65 -13.90
N VAL A 444 -9.60 36.16 -14.54
CA VAL A 444 -9.52 37.22 -15.54
C VAL A 444 -10.38 38.38 -15.04
N SER A 445 -9.77 39.55 -14.87
CA SER A 445 -10.50 40.76 -14.49
C SER A 445 -11.31 41.31 -15.67
N PRO A 446 -12.30 42.19 -15.44
CA PRO A 446 -13.05 42.86 -16.50
C PRO A 446 -12.15 43.62 -17.50
N GLU A 447 -11.01 44.11 -17.03
CA GLU A 447 -10.00 44.81 -17.84
C GLU A 447 -9.10 43.84 -18.64
N GLY A 448 -9.38 42.53 -18.59
CA GLY A 448 -8.63 41.50 -19.31
C GLY A 448 -7.31 41.10 -18.65
N VAL A 449 -7.07 41.53 -17.41
CA VAL A 449 -5.86 41.16 -16.66
C VAL A 449 -6.00 39.73 -16.14
N VAL A 450 -5.07 38.85 -16.53
CA VAL A 450 -5.05 37.48 -16.03
C VAL A 450 -4.16 37.39 -14.81
N THR A 451 -4.70 36.86 -13.71
CA THR A 451 -3.95 36.59 -12.48
C THR A 451 -3.97 35.10 -12.19
N LYS A 452 -2.80 34.48 -12.10
CA LYS A 452 -2.61 33.10 -11.65
C LYS A 452 -1.99 33.07 -10.27
N ARG A 453 -2.51 32.23 -9.38
CA ARG A 453 -1.90 31.87 -8.10
C ARG A 453 -1.24 30.51 -8.26
N VAL A 454 0.08 30.45 -8.08
CA VAL A 454 0.88 29.25 -8.33
C VAL A 454 1.65 28.90 -7.07
N ARG A 455 1.43 27.70 -6.54
CA ARG A 455 2.21 27.16 -5.42
C ARG A 455 3.63 26.89 -5.89
N VAL A 456 4.62 27.42 -5.16
CA VAL A 456 6.03 27.30 -5.49
C VAL A 456 6.84 26.82 -4.30
N THR A 457 7.89 26.06 -4.61
CA THR A 457 8.99 25.70 -3.71
C THR A 457 10.28 26.03 -4.43
N VAL A 458 11.03 27.00 -3.94
CA VAL A 458 12.26 27.48 -4.57
C VAL A 458 13.39 27.54 -3.56
N THR A 459 14.63 27.47 -4.02
CA THR A 459 15.80 27.75 -3.19
C THR A 459 16.27 29.15 -3.53
N CYS A 460 16.39 29.99 -2.50
CA CYS A 460 16.82 31.36 -2.63
C CYS A 460 18.09 31.60 -1.82
N ASP A 461 18.98 32.43 -2.37
CA ASP A 461 20.01 33.09 -1.58
C ASP A 461 19.38 34.36 -0.99
N THR A 462 19.42 34.47 0.33
CA THR A 462 18.69 35.47 1.10
C THR A 462 19.64 36.25 1.98
N THR A 463 19.51 37.57 1.97
CA THR A 463 20.29 38.49 2.81
C THR A 463 19.30 39.25 3.69
N PHE A 464 19.35 39.05 5.00
CA PHE A 464 18.58 39.83 5.97
C PHE A 464 19.43 41.01 6.46
N HIS A 465 18.81 42.15 6.79
CA HIS A 465 19.55 43.33 7.25
C HIS A 465 20.37 43.01 8.52
N GLY A 466 21.70 42.99 8.38
CA GLY A 466 22.64 42.77 9.49
C GLY A 466 23.08 41.33 9.71
N GLU A 467 22.68 40.39 8.86
CA GLU A 467 23.09 38.99 8.92
C GLU A 467 23.83 38.55 7.64
N GLU A 468 24.54 37.43 7.72
CA GLU A 468 25.20 36.79 6.57
C GLU A 468 24.19 36.24 5.55
N ASP A 469 24.66 35.95 4.34
CA ASP A 469 23.84 35.35 3.30
C ASP A 469 23.45 33.91 3.66
N HIS A 470 22.17 33.60 3.52
CA HIS A 470 21.60 32.29 3.80
C HIS A 470 20.95 31.70 2.54
N THR A 471 21.32 30.46 2.20
CA THR A 471 20.59 29.68 1.20
C THR A 471 19.40 28.98 1.86
N LEU A 472 18.18 29.41 1.55
CA LEU A 472 16.94 28.95 2.17
C LEU A 472 15.98 28.33 1.15
N ILE A 473 15.26 27.29 1.58
CA ILE A 473 14.09 26.81 0.86
C ILE A 473 12.91 27.72 1.21
N VAL A 474 12.29 28.30 0.20
CA VAL A 474 11.13 29.18 0.30
C VAL A 474 9.94 28.48 -0.34
N THR A 475 8.89 28.29 0.44
CA THR A 475 7.60 27.76 -0.05
C THR A 475 6.54 28.85 0.07
N GLY A 476 5.63 28.96 -0.89
CA GLY A 476 4.58 29.98 -0.87
C GLY A 476 3.73 29.98 -2.13
N THR A 477 2.85 30.98 -2.27
CA THR A 477 2.00 31.15 -3.44
C THR A 477 2.45 32.37 -4.25
N ALA A 478 3.04 32.12 -5.42
CA ALA A 478 3.42 33.15 -6.37
C ALA A 478 2.17 33.72 -7.08
N VAL A 479 2.03 35.05 -7.06
CA VAL A 479 0.99 35.78 -7.78
C VAL A 479 1.57 36.27 -9.10
N VAL A 480 1.15 35.66 -10.20
CA VAL A 480 1.62 35.96 -11.55
C VAL A 480 0.56 36.72 -12.31
N VAL A 481 0.90 37.90 -12.82
CA VAL A 481 -0.05 38.81 -13.46
C VAL A 481 0.35 39.06 -14.90
N ARG A 482 -0.60 38.88 -15.83
CA ARG A 482 -0.47 39.24 -17.24
C ARG A 482 -1.39 40.40 -17.56
N ARG A 483 -0.81 41.59 -17.73
CA ARG A 483 -1.51 42.79 -18.24
C ARG A 483 -1.30 42.99 -19.74
N GLY A 484 -0.17 42.51 -20.27
CA GLY A 484 0.19 42.65 -21.69
C GLY A 484 0.49 41.31 -22.35
N ARG A 485 1.56 41.28 -23.16
CA ARG A 485 2.00 40.08 -23.89
C ARG A 485 2.68 39.04 -23.00
N VAL A 486 3.31 39.45 -21.91
CA VAL A 486 4.08 38.58 -21.02
C VAL A 486 3.59 38.75 -19.59
N ALA A 487 3.44 37.63 -18.90
CA ALA A 487 3.08 37.56 -17.50
C ALA A 487 4.34 37.72 -16.62
N VAL A 488 4.16 38.39 -15.48
CA VAL A 488 5.25 38.70 -14.56
C VAL A 488 4.81 38.28 -13.15
N VAL A 489 5.65 37.53 -12.43
CA VAL A 489 5.42 37.29 -11.00
C VAL A 489 5.54 38.63 -10.27
N GLN A 490 4.53 39.02 -9.50
CA GLN A 490 4.56 40.28 -8.74
C GLN A 490 5.06 40.07 -7.32
N ARG A 491 4.66 38.96 -6.70
CA ARG A 491 4.99 38.64 -5.32
C ARG A 491 4.78 37.16 -5.01
N ILE A 492 5.33 36.71 -3.89
CA ILE A 492 5.07 35.41 -3.28
C ILE A 492 4.46 35.66 -1.89
N GLU A 493 3.25 35.15 -1.69
CA GLU A 493 2.46 35.24 -0.45
C GLU A 493 2.53 33.91 0.32
N ASP A 494 2.02 33.89 1.54
CA ASP A 494 1.93 32.69 2.40
C ASP A 494 3.29 31.99 2.55
N VAL A 495 4.34 32.78 2.74
CA VAL A 495 5.72 32.32 2.68
C VAL A 495 6.10 31.54 3.94
N ALA A 496 6.68 30.36 3.75
CA ALA A 496 7.34 29.58 4.78
C ALA A 496 8.79 29.27 4.39
N LEU A 497 9.71 29.50 5.34
CA LEU A 497 11.16 29.33 5.20
C LEU A 497 11.63 28.00 5.82
N GLY A 498 12.51 27.27 5.13
CA GLY A 498 12.96 25.93 5.50
C GLY A 498 14.00 25.83 6.62
N SER A 499 14.17 26.83 7.50
CA SER A 499 15.23 26.86 8.53
C SER A 499 14.73 27.30 9.92
N GLN A 500 15.62 27.24 10.93
CA GLN A 500 15.37 27.74 12.30
C GLN A 500 15.02 29.25 12.33
N ILE A 501 15.33 30.01 11.28
CA ILE A 501 14.94 31.42 11.11
C ILE A 501 13.40 31.58 11.09
N ASN A 502 12.67 30.54 10.66
CA ASN A 502 11.20 30.54 10.68
C ASN A 502 10.63 30.62 12.12
N VAL A 503 11.42 30.25 13.13
CA VAL A 503 11.05 30.38 14.55
C VAL A 503 11.09 31.85 14.99
N ILE A 504 12.06 32.64 14.50
CA ILE A 504 12.24 34.06 14.84
C ILE A 504 11.00 34.87 14.43
N PHE A 505 10.45 34.61 13.24
CA PHE A 505 9.26 35.33 12.74
C PHE A 505 7.93 34.79 13.28
N ARG A 506 7.85 33.50 13.63
CA ARG A 506 6.65 32.92 14.27
C ARG A 506 6.37 33.51 15.66
N HIS A 507 7.40 33.85 16.42
CA HIS A 507 7.22 34.48 17.73
C HIS A 507 6.68 35.92 17.65
N ALA A 508 6.84 36.60 16.52
CA ALA A 508 6.42 37.98 16.34
C ALA A 508 5.01 38.15 15.73
N SER A 509 4.31 37.07 15.36
CA SER A 509 3.04 37.11 14.60
C SER A 509 3.12 37.90 13.28
N GLU A 510 4.32 38.12 12.75
CA GLU A 510 4.53 38.82 11.48
C GLU A 510 4.56 37.82 10.32
N THR A 511 3.82 38.11 9.24
CA THR A 511 3.91 37.33 8.00
C THR A 511 4.93 37.93 7.06
N ILE A 512 5.56 37.10 6.24
CA ILE A 512 6.61 37.50 5.30
C ILE A 512 6.04 37.51 3.89
N LEU A 513 6.34 38.57 3.15
CA LEU A 513 5.96 38.74 1.75
C LEU A 513 7.21 38.98 0.90
N PHE A 514 7.32 38.27 -0.22
CA PHE A 514 8.40 38.50 -1.17
C PHE A 514 7.83 39.32 -2.33
N ILE A 515 8.25 40.57 -2.49
CA ILE A 515 7.81 41.46 -3.58
C ILE A 515 8.88 41.49 -4.65
N ARG A 516 8.51 41.31 -5.92
CA ARG A 516 9.47 41.35 -7.02
C ARG A 516 10.23 42.68 -7.06
N LYS A 517 11.55 42.60 -7.28
CA LYS A 517 12.43 43.76 -7.52
C LYS A 517 12.15 44.43 -8.85
#